data_AF-A0A7S3BM06-F1
#
_entry.id   AF-A0A7S3BM06-F1
#
_cell.length_a   1.000
_cell.length_b   1.000
_cell.length_c   1.000
_cell.angle_alpha   90.00
_cell.angle_beta   90.00
_cell.angle_gamma   90.00
#
_symmetry.space_group_name_H-M   'P 1'
#
loop_
_entity.id
_entity.type
_entity.pdbx_description
1 polymer ?
#
loop_
_entity_poly.entity_id
_entity_poly.type
_entity_poly.pdbx_seq_one_letter_code
_entity_poly.pdbx_strand_id
1 'polypeptide(L)'
;LGTLGYSRVCWCSESTGRLDGLREPVRPAASHGSVQQLARLNVHVEEEQHVSHIHTSRDLLRAYDLIAVVPHSEAALERCLQPPAVDHIDIISLPSAQRLPFTLKPVLV
;
A
#
# COMPACT_ATOMS: atom_id res chain seq x y z
N LEU A 1 -11.32 -19.78 4.88
CA LEU A 1 -11.59 -18.34 5.14
C LEU A 1 -12.96 -18.16 5.77
N GLY A 2 -14.07 -18.57 5.12
CA GLY A 2 -15.39 -18.53 5.74
C GLY A 2 -15.53 -19.39 7.01
N THR A 3 -14.82 -20.53 7.05
CA THR A 3 -14.73 -21.41 8.24
C THR A 3 -14.02 -20.79 9.45
N LEU A 4 -13.23 -19.74 9.25
CA LEU A 4 -12.54 -19.01 10.31
C LEU A 4 -13.29 -17.73 10.71
N GLY A 5 -14.49 -17.50 10.18
CA GLY A 5 -15.33 -16.34 10.51
C GLY A 5 -14.97 -15.04 9.77
N TYR A 6 -14.05 -15.05 8.82
CA TYR A 6 -13.72 -13.86 8.03
C TYR A 6 -14.80 -13.59 6.97
N SER A 7 -15.31 -12.36 6.93
CA SER A 7 -16.25 -11.88 5.92
C SER A 7 -15.56 -11.21 4.72
N ARG A 8 -14.32 -10.74 4.91
CA ARG A 8 -13.50 -10.09 3.87
C ARG A 8 -12.05 -10.54 3.96
N VAL A 9 -11.41 -10.66 2.80
CA VAL A 9 -9.98 -10.97 2.69
C VAL A 9 -9.37 -10.07 1.64
N CYS A 10 -8.15 -9.60 1.89
CA CYS A 10 -7.44 -8.72 0.98
C CYS A 10 -6.16 -9.41 0.49
N TRP A 11 -5.99 -9.45 -0.83
CA TRP A 11 -4.81 -9.98 -1.48
C TRP A 11 -3.80 -8.86 -1.68
N CYS A 12 -2.60 -9.03 -1.14
CA CYS A 12 -1.54 -8.05 -1.22
C CYS A 12 -0.65 -8.31 -2.44
N SER A 13 -0.53 -7.32 -3.32
CA SER A 13 0.53 -7.24 -4.33
C SER A 13 1.64 -6.32 -3.82
N GLU A 14 2.89 -6.61 -4.16
CA GLU A 14 4.05 -5.84 -3.73
C GLU A 14 4.68 -5.13 -4.92
N SER A 15 5.17 -3.91 -4.70
CA SER A 15 5.95 -3.12 -5.66
C SER A 15 7.06 -2.38 -4.95
N THR A 16 8.22 -2.27 -5.60
CA THR A 16 9.38 -1.56 -5.07
C THR A 16 9.71 -0.37 -5.93
N GLY A 17 9.47 0.83 -5.39
CA GLY A 17 9.88 2.12 -5.96
C GLY A 17 9.25 2.54 -7.29
N ARG A 18 9.22 1.66 -8.29
CA ARG A 18 8.66 1.88 -9.62
C ARG A 18 7.36 1.12 -9.78
N LEU A 19 6.35 1.84 -10.25
CA LEU A 19 5.05 1.28 -10.63
C LEU A 19 5.02 0.94 -12.13
N ASP A 20 6.11 1.18 -12.86
CA ASP A 20 6.25 0.80 -14.26
C ASP A 20 6.23 -0.72 -14.41
N GLY A 21 5.26 -1.23 -15.16
CA GLY A 21 5.08 -2.69 -15.34
C GLY A 21 4.27 -3.36 -14.25
N LEU A 22 3.68 -2.59 -13.31
CA LEU A 22 2.63 -3.14 -12.47
C LEU A 22 1.48 -3.65 -13.35
N ARG A 23 1.00 -4.84 -13.03
CA ARG A 23 -0.17 -5.41 -13.70
C ARG A 23 -1.42 -5.09 -12.90
N GLU A 24 -2.56 -5.14 -13.57
CA GLU A 24 -3.84 -5.10 -12.87
C GLU A 24 -3.90 -6.15 -11.75
N PRO A 25 -4.63 -5.86 -10.66
CA PRO A 25 -4.70 -6.76 -9.52
C PRO A 25 -5.19 -8.14 -9.94
N VAL A 26 -4.42 -9.16 -9.60
CA VAL A 26 -4.84 -10.55 -9.77
C VAL A 26 -5.90 -10.85 -8.72
N ARG A 27 -7.17 -10.72 -9.12
CA ARG A 27 -8.31 -11.14 -8.31
C ARG A 27 -8.50 -12.65 -8.53
N PRO A 28 -8.40 -13.51 -7.50
CA PRO A 28 -8.69 -14.93 -7.68
C PRO A 28 -10.11 -15.09 -8.21
N ALA A 29 -10.26 -15.90 -9.26
CA ALA A 29 -11.50 -16.02 -10.04
C ALA A 29 -12.70 -16.64 -9.29
N ALA A 30 -12.58 -16.93 -7.98
CA ALA A 30 -13.63 -17.58 -7.23
C ALA A 30 -13.72 -17.01 -5.81
N SER A 31 -14.84 -16.32 -5.54
CA SER A 31 -15.38 -16.19 -4.19
C SER A 31 -15.70 -17.59 -3.66
N HIS A 32 -14.74 -18.23 -3.00
CA HIS A 32 -14.99 -19.48 -2.25
C HIS A 32 -15.86 -19.15 -1.03
N GLY A 33 -17.19 -19.17 -1.21
CA GLY A 33 -18.18 -18.85 -0.18
C GLY A 33 -18.54 -17.37 -0.11
N SER A 34 -19.15 -16.95 1.01
CA SER A 34 -19.63 -15.58 1.29
C SER A 34 -18.51 -14.55 1.59
N VAL A 35 -17.24 -14.91 1.41
CA VAL A 35 -16.11 -14.05 1.75
C VAL A 35 -15.79 -13.12 0.58
N GLN A 36 -15.92 -11.82 0.79
CA GLN A 36 -15.56 -10.80 -0.19
C GLN A 36 -14.03 -10.72 -0.33
N GLN A 37 -13.54 -10.71 -1.57
CA GLN A 37 -12.12 -10.56 -1.86
C GLN A 37 -11.83 -9.16 -2.37
N LEU A 38 -10.80 -8.54 -1.81
CA LEU A 38 -10.31 -7.21 -2.14
C LEU A 38 -8.86 -7.32 -2.63
N ALA A 39 -8.40 -6.34 -3.39
CA ALA A 39 -7.03 -6.21 -3.83
C ALA A 39 -6.36 -5.01 -3.17
N ARG A 40 -5.18 -5.24 -2.58
CA ARG A 40 -4.34 -4.20 -1.98
C ARG A 40 -2.99 -4.17 -2.69
N LEU A 41 -2.52 -2.97 -2.98
CA LEU A 41 -1.14 -2.75 -3.41
C LEU A 41 -0.32 -2.24 -2.23
N ASN A 42 0.84 -2.84 -2.01
CA ASN A 42 1.87 -2.37 -1.11
C ASN A 42 3.02 -1.78 -1.93
N VAL A 43 3.29 -0.50 -1.75
CA VAL A 43 4.38 0.21 -2.44
C VAL A 43 5.50 0.46 -1.46
N HIS A 44 6.64 -0.20 -1.65
CA HIS A 44 7.85 0.03 -0.89
C HIS A 44 8.51 1.33 -1.38
N VAL A 45 8.62 2.30 -0.47
CA VAL A 45 9.18 3.63 -0.72
C VAL A 45 10.56 3.69 -0.06
N GLU A 46 11.57 3.26 -0.83
CA GLU A 46 12.97 3.29 -0.41
C GLU A 46 13.59 4.69 -0.51
N GLU A 47 13.20 5.46 -1.53
CA GLU A 47 13.68 6.81 -1.79
C GLU A 47 12.50 7.77 -1.96
N GLU A 48 12.68 9.05 -1.62
CA GLU A 48 11.64 10.08 -1.74
C GLU A 48 11.08 10.20 -3.16
N GLN A 49 11.93 10.01 -4.17
CA GLN A 49 11.52 10.10 -5.57
C GLN A 49 10.48 9.04 -5.96
N HIS A 50 10.41 7.91 -5.26
CA HIS A 50 9.38 6.89 -5.49
C HIS A 50 7.97 7.38 -5.18
N VAL A 51 7.83 8.37 -4.29
CA VAL A 51 6.54 8.98 -3.97
C VAL A 51 5.96 9.72 -5.16
N SER A 52 6.81 10.27 -6.04
CA SER A 52 6.35 10.92 -7.28
C SER A 52 5.62 9.93 -8.21
N HIS A 53 6.02 8.65 -8.21
CA HIS A 53 5.38 7.61 -9.01
C HIS A 53 3.97 7.29 -8.52
N ILE A 54 3.72 7.37 -7.20
CA ILE A 54 2.37 7.20 -6.63
C ILE A 54 1.42 8.23 -7.22
N HIS A 55 1.87 9.48 -7.37
CA HIS A 55 1.06 10.53 -7.96
C HIS A 55 0.84 10.34 -9.47
N THR A 56 1.89 10.01 -10.23
CA THR A 56 1.79 9.86 -11.69
C THR A 56 1.05 8.59 -12.11
N SER A 57 0.98 7.56 -11.27
CA SER A 57 0.29 6.30 -11.54
C SER A 57 -1.16 6.25 -11.01
N ARG A 58 -1.82 7.39 -10.78
CA ARG A 58 -3.17 7.47 -10.20
C ARG A 58 -4.19 6.52 -10.83
N ASP A 59 -4.22 6.40 -12.15
CA ASP A 59 -5.22 5.57 -12.84
C ASP A 59 -4.99 4.07 -12.64
N LEU A 60 -3.73 3.65 -12.50
CA LEU A 60 -3.38 2.29 -12.13
C LEU A 60 -3.74 1.99 -10.68
N LEU A 61 -3.50 2.93 -9.76
CA LEU A 61 -3.83 2.77 -8.34
C LEU A 61 -5.33 2.58 -8.13
N ARG A 62 -6.18 3.22 -8.94
CA ARG A 62 -7.64 3.06 -8.90
C ARG A 62 -8.14 1.65 -9.25
N ALA A 63 -7.30 0.79 -9.83
CA ALA A 63 -7.67 -0.60 -10.07
C ALA A 63 -7.69 -1.44 -8.78
N TYR A 64 -6.95 -1.01 -7.76
CA TYR A 64 -6.87 -1.63 -6.44
C TYR A 64 -7.94 -1.06 -5.50
N ASP A 65 -8.38 -1.86 -4.54
CA ASP A 65 -9.35 -1.44 -3.52
C ASP A 65 -8.68 -0.67 -2.37
N LEU A 66 -7.39 -0.94 -2.12
CA LEU A 66 -6.59 -0.28 -1.08
C LEU A 66 -5.16 -0.06 -1.57
N ILE A 67 -4.62 1.12 -1.28
CA ILE A 67 -3.22 1.47 -1.50
C ILE A 67 -2.54 1.62 -0.15
N ALA A 68 -1.50 0.83 0.06
CA ALA A 68 -0.63 0.91 1.21
C ALA A 68 0.79 1.28 0.78
N VAL A 69 1.48 2.06 1.59
CA VAL A 69 2.90 2.36 1.40
C VAL A 69 3.72 1.80 2.55
N VAL A 70 4.92 1.34 2.24
CA VAL A 70 5.91 0.86 3.19
C VAL A 70 7.13 1.79 3.09
N PRO A 71 7.21 2.86 3.89
CA PRO A 71 8.36 3.76 3.87
C PRO A 71 9.57 3.12 4.56
N HIS A 72 10.75 3.27 3.96
CA HIS A 72 12.02 2.74 4.50
C HIS A 72 12.93 3.83 5.07
N SER A 73 12.48 5.08 5.12
CA SER A 73 13.19 6.20 5.74
C SER A 73 12.20 7.22 6.30
N GLU A 74 12.66 8.06 7.23
CA GLU A 74 11.85 9.13 7.81
C GLU A 74 11.37 10.10 6.72
N ALA A 75 12.28 10.47 5.81
CA ALA A 75 11.96 11.39 4.72
C ALA A 75 10.95 10.79 3.72
N ALA A 76 11.03 9.48 3.44
CA ALA A 76 10.02 8.78 2.65
C ALA A 76 8.65 8.81 3.33
N LEU A 77 8.58 8.61 4.65
CA LEU A 77 7.33 8.71 5.41
C LEU A 77 6.78 10.14 5.34
N GLU A 78 7.59 11.15 5.63
CA GLU A 78 7.16 12.56 5.59
C GLU A 78 6.60 12.92 4.22
N ARG A 79 7.24 12.47 3.14
CA ARG A 79 6.76 12.73 1.79
C ARG A 79 5.46 12.02 1.46
N CYS A 80 5.26 10.79 1.94
CA CYS A 80 4.00 10.05 1.79
C CYS A 80 2.84 10.73 2.54
N LEU A 81 3.12 11.41 3.65
CA LEU A 81 2.11 12.12 4.46
C LEU A 81 1.75 13.51 3.91
N GLN A 82 2.42 13.97 2.84
CA GLN A 82 2.18 15.27 2.23
C GLN A 82 1.38 15.15 0.92
N PRO A 83 0.58 16.17 0.57
CA PRO A 83 0.01 16.27 -0.76
C PRO A 83 1.08 16.27 -1.87
N PRO A 84 0.75 15.75 -3.06
CA PRO A 84 -0.50 15.07 -3.43
C PRO A 84 -0.51 13.57 -3.07
N ALA A 85 0.56 13.03 -2.48
CA ALA A 85 0.70 11.59 -2.27
C ALA A 85 -0.31 11.04 -1.25
N VAL A 86 -0.53 11.77 -0.16
CA VAL A 86 -1.46 11.37 0.90
C VAL A 86 -2.89 11.14 0.41
N ASP A 87 -3.30 11.83 -0.68
CA ASP A 87 -4.62 11.69 -1.29
C ASP A 87 -4.84 10.37 -2.04
N HIS A 88 -3.78 9.55 -2.14
CA HIS A 88 -3.78 8.25 -2.83
C HIS A 88 -3.40 7.10 -1.91
N ILE A 89 -3.19 7.35 -0.61
CA ILE A 89 -2.67 6.37 0.34
C ILE A 89 -3.71 6.12 1.42
N ASP A 90 -4.17 4.87 1.52
CA ASP A 90 -5.13 4.45 2.55
C ASP A 90 -4.43 3.99 3.83
N ILE A 91 -3.24 3.38 3.70
CA ILE A 91 -2.54 2.70 4.80
C ILE A 91 -1.04 3.00 4.78
N ILE A 92 -0.48 3.46 5.90
CA ILE A 92 0.96 3.40 6.14
C ILE A 92 1.28 2.08 6.83
N SER A 93 2.05 1.23 6.16
CA SER A 93 2.49 -0.06 6.69
C SER A 93 3.95 0.02 7.14
N LEU A 94 4.23 -0.46 8.35
CA LEU A 94 5.58 -0.49 8.87
C LEU A 94 6.19 -1.87 8.60
N PRO A 95 7.47 -1.95 8.18
CA PRO A 95 8.13 -3.22 7.94
C PRO A 95 8.21 -4.04 9.25
N SER A 96 7.65 -5.26 9.28
CA SER A 96 7.51 -6.05 10.51
C SER A 96 8.73 -6.89 10.89
N ALA A 97 9.68 -7.07 9.96
CA ALA A 97 10.78 -8.02 10.12
C ALA A 97 12.07 -7.42 10.72
N GLN A 98 12.14 -6.10 10.91
CA GLN A 98 13.35 -5.40 11.36
C GLN A 98 13.03 -4.30 12.37
N ARG A 99 14.06 -3.81 13.07
CA ARG A 99 14.00 -2.52 13.77
C ARG A 99 13.48 -1.49 12.77
N LEU A 100 12.51 -0.66 13.20
CA LEU A 100 12.00 0.41 12.34
C LEU A 100 13.17 1.24 11.79
N PRO A 101 13.17 1.57 10.49
CA PRO A 101 14.28 2.30 9.87
C PRO A 101 14.36 3.75 10.34
N PHE A 102 13.35 4.23 11.06
CA PHE A 102 13.27 5.56 11.64
C PHE A 102 12.43 5.55 12.93
N THR A 103 12.48 6.63 13.69
CA THR A 103 11.70 6.80 14.92
C THR A 103 10.35 7.42 14.60
N LEU A 104 9.25 6.86 15.13
CA LEU A 104 7.94 7.47 15.03
C LEU A 104 7.83 8.65 16.01
N LYS A 105 7.68 9.85 15.46
CA LYS A 105 7.45 11.06 16.25
C LYS A 105 5.94 11.31 16.34
N PRO A 106 5.37 11.50 17.54
CA PRO A 106 4.00 11.97 17.64
C PRO A 106 3.92 13.39 17.07
N VAL A 107 3.02 13.62 16.12
CA VAL A 107 2.67 14.98 15.70
C VAL A 107 1.65 15.48 16.72
N LEU A 108 2.04 16.45 17.54
CA LEU A 108 1.09 17.24 18.34
C LEU A 108 0.35 18.15 17.35
N VAL A 109 -0.87 17.76 16.97
CA VAL A 109 -1.80 18.60 16.21
C VAL A 109 -2.58 19.48 17.18
#